data_AF-A0AAW6X931-F1
#
_entry.id   AF-A0AAW6X931-F1
#
_cell.length_a   1.000
_cell.length_b   1.000
_cell.length_c   1.000
_cell.angle_alpha   90.00
_cell.angle_beta   90.00
_cell.angle_gamma   90.00
#
_symmetry.space_group_name_H-M   'P 1'
#
loop_
_entity.id
_entity.type
_entity.pdbx_description
1 polymer ?
#
loop_
_entity_poly.entity_id
_entity_poly.type
_entity_poly.pdbx_seq_one_letter_code
_entity_poly.pdbx_strand_id
1 'polypeptide(L)'
;MKSNVFTLRTLRCGEMILPQTYSTQSGRFSLVSIAIEQRLDSQTHELWRRTTLPPKPVETITPGQCIPYSFKAFESNALYTVVISTVDPQDADSKRFWQRSFSLKISDGQILQVIASAE
;
A
#
# COMPACT_ATOMS: atom_id res chain seq x y z
N MET A 1 22.90 -16.34 10.77
CA MET A 1 22.45 -15.36 9.76
C MET A 1 21.19 -14.68 10.30
N LYS A 2 21.26 -13.40 10.67
CA LYS A 2 20.14 -12.69 11.29
C LYS A 2 19.18 -12.25 10.19
N SER A 3 18.02 -12.90 10.13
CA SER A 3 16.90 -12.51 9.27
C SER A 3 16.34 -11.20 9.82
N ASN A 4 16.70 -10.08 9.18
CA ASN A 4 16.17 -8.78 9.55
C ASN A 4 14.73 -8.69 9.06
N VAL A 5 13.80 -9.02 9.96
CA VAL A 5 12.38 -8.73 9.83
C VAL A 5 12.24 -7.21 9.98
N PHE A 6 12.40 -6.49 8.86
CA PHE A 6 12.18 -5.05 8.80
C PHE A 6 10.69 -4.77 9.01
N THR A 7 10.33 -4.54 10.27
CA THR A 7 9.07 -3.93 10.67
C THR A 7 9.10 -2.49 10.17
N LEU A 8 8.09 -2.14 9.38
CA LEU A 8 7.94 -0.90 8.65
C LEU A 8 7.59 0.29 9.56
N ARG A 9 8.35 0.49 10.65
CA ARG A 9 8.20 1.64 11.56
C ARG A 9 8.75 2.94 10.94
N THR A 10 9.51 2.87 9.85
CA THR A 10 10.24 4.02 9.28
C THR A 10 9.54 4.70 8.11
N LEU A 11 8.54 4.07 7.49
CA LEU A 11 7.40 4.82 6.96
C LEU A 11 6.55 5.09 8.20
N ARG A 12 6.75 6.25 8.86
CA ARG A 12 5.78 6.72 9.86
C ARG A 12 4.38 6.53 9.26
N CYS A 13 3.37 6.23 10.07
CA CYS A 13 1.96 6.21 9.69
C CYS A 13 1.50 7.57 9.11
N GLY A 14 2.03 7.96 7.96
CA GLY A 14 2.26 9.35 7.61
C GLY A 14 2.02 9.65 6.15
N GLU A 15 2.09 8.69 5.21
CA GLU A 15 1.82 8.99 3.80
C GLU A 15 1.15 7.86 2.98
N MET A 16 0.50 6.89 3.63
CA MET A 16 -0.50 6.07 2.94
C MET A 16 -1.83 6.15 3.66
N ILE A 17 -2.44 7.32 3.53
CA ILE A 17 -3.78 7.62 4.01
C ILE A 17 -4.71 7.41 2.80
N LEU A 18 -5.64 6.48 2.91
CA LEU A 18 -6.80 6.46 2.01
C LEU A 18 -7.45 7.86 2.04
N PRO A 19 -7.71 8.50 0.88
CA PRO A 19 -8.28 9.84 0.82
C PRO A 19 -9.53 9.98 1.70
N GLN A 20 -9.56 10.99 2.57
CA GLN A 20 -10.66 11.25 3.50
C GLN A 20 -11.97 11.65 2.80
N THR A 21 -11.94 11.95 1.51
CA THR A 21 -13.09 12.46 0.74
C THR A 21 -14.18 11.42 0.46
N TYR A 22 -14.02 10.17 0.89
CA TYR A 22 -14.96 9.10 0.56
C TYR A 22 -15.42 8.33 1.80
N SER A 23 -16.66 8.64 2.22
CA SER A 23 -17.39 7.88 3.23
C SER A 23 -18.23 6.81 2.53
N THR A 24 -18.01 5.54 2.86
CA THR A 24 -19.12 4.56 2.80
C THR A 24 -20.15 4.94 3.87
N GLN A 25 -21.37 4.42 3.81
CA GLN A 25 -22.35 4.65 4.89
C GLN A 25 -21.82 4.21 6.26
N SER A 26 -20.89 3.24 6.29
CA SER A 26 -20.24 2.73 7.50
C SER A 26 -18.88 3.39 7.83
N GLY A 27 -18.33 4.21 6.93
CA GLY A 27 -16.97 4.77 7.04
C GLY A 27 -15.84 3.72 6.99
N ARG A 28 -16.17 2.48 6.59
CA ARG A 28 -15.28 1.32 6.56
C ARG A 28 -15.26 0.68 5.19
N PHE A 29 -14.13 0.08 4.85
CA PHE A 29 -13.92 -0.65 3.61
C PHE A 29 -13.37 -2.04 3.90
N SER A 30 -13.81 -3.03 3.14
CA SER A 30 -13.18 -4.34 3.10
C SER A 30 -11.97 -4.28 2.19
N LEU A 31 -10.78 -4.56 2.71
CA LEU A 31 -9.58 -4.70 1.88
C LEU A 31 -9.74 -5.96 1.03
N VAL A 32 -9.49 -5.83 -0.27
CA VAL A 32 -9.45 -6.96 -1.23
C VAL A 32 -8.02 -7.31 -1.56
N SER A 33 -7.20 -6.30 -1.87
CA SER A 33 -5.78 -6.50 -2.14
C SER A 33 -4.97 -5.24 -1.91
N ILE A 34 -3.68 -5.42 -1.64
CA ILE A 34 -2.65 -4.38 -1.70
C ILE A 34 -1.49 -4.91 -2.55
N ALA A 35 -0.97 -4.10 -3.46
CA ALA A 35 0.14 -4.44 -4.34
C ALA A 35 1.18 -3.31 -4.37
N ILE A 36 2.44 -3.69 -4.56
CA ILE A 36 3.54 -2.77 -4.87
C ILE A 36 3.98 -3.06 -6.30
N GLU A 37 3.97 -2.02 -7.11
CA GLU A 37 4.32 -2.03 -8.52
C GLU A 37 5.50 -1.09 -8.75
N GLN A 38 6.29 -1.37 -9.79
CA GLN A 38 7.36 -0.50 -10.25
C GLN A 38 7.17 -0.28 -11.74
N ARG A 39 7.30 0.98 -12.17
CA ARG A 39 7.32 1.31 -13.59
C ARG A 39 8.75 1.22 -14.09
N LEU A 40 9.01 0.28 -14.98
CA LEU A 40 10.27 0.14 -15.70
C LEU A 40 9.98 0.42 -17.17
N ASP A 41 10.58 1.49 -17.70
CA ASP A 41 10.32 1.99 -19.05
C ASP A 41 8.81 2.25 -19.29
N SER A 42 8.24 1.55 -20.27
CA SER A 42 6.82 1.61 -20.63
C SER A 42 5.96 0.52 -19.97
N GLN A 43 6.53 -0.33 -19.12
CA GLN A 43 5.82 -1.45 -18.50
C GLN A 43 5.72 -1.29 -16.97
N THR A 44 4.58 -1.73 -16.43
CA THR A 44 4.35 -1.78 -14.99
C THR A 44 4.54 -3.22 -14.52
N HIS A 45 5.43 -3.41 -13.56
CA HIS A 45 5.77 -4.71 -13.00
C HIS A 45 5.25 -4.81 -11.57
N GLU A 46 4.41 -5.80 -11.30
CA GLU A 46 4.01 -6.14 -9.93
C GLU A 46 5.17 -6.82 -9.22
N LEU A 47 5.66 -6.20 -8.15
CA LEU A 47 6.76 -6.73 -7.34
C LEU A 47 6.25 -7.53 -6.14
N TRP A 48 5.07 -7.20 -5.65
CA TRP A 48 4.48 -7.83 -4.48
C TRP A 48 2.96 -7.62 -4.43
N ARG A 49 2.23 -8.61 -3.94
CA ARG A 49 0.78 -8.52 -3.67
C ARG A 49 0.40 -9.31 -2.43
N ARG A 50 -0.54 -8.75 -1.67
CA ARG A 50 -1.33 -9.47 -0.67
C ARG A 50 -2.81 -9.39 -1.03
N THR A 51 -3.46 -10.54 -1.00
CA THR A 51 -4.90 -10.67 -1.24
C THR A 51 -5.59 -11.22 0.02
N THR A 52 -6.73 -10.65 0.36
CA THR A 52 -7.53 -10.92 1.57
C THR A 52 -8.87 -11.60 1.25
N LEU A 53 -8.93 -12.32 0.13
CA LEU A 53 -10.12 -13.06 -0.30
C LEU A 53 -10.55 -14.13 0.73
N PRO A 54 -11.85 -14.48 0.77
CA PRO A 54 -12.36 -15.60 1.55
C PRO A 54 -11.53 -16.88 1.33
N PRO A 55 -11.32 -17.72 2.35
CA PRO A 55 -11.99 -17.75 3.65
C PRO A 55 -11.29 -16.92 4.74
N LYS A 56 -10.31 -16.08 4.41
CA LYS A 56 -9.63 -15.23 5.40
C LYS A 56 -10.63 -14.22 5.99
N PRO A 57 -10.50 -13.84 7.28
CA PRO A 57 -11.32 -12.77 7.84
C PRO A 57 -11.12 -11.52 6.99
N VAL A 58 -12.23 -10.93 6.56
CA VAL A 58 -12.26 -9.73 5.73
C VAL A 58 -11.58 -8.62 6.51
N GLU A 59 -10.33 -8.31 6.16
CA GLU A 59 -9.57 -7.23 6.79
C GLU A 59 -10.30 -5.93 6.50
N THR A 60 -10.83 -5.30 7.55
CA THR A 60 -11.52 -4.02 7.43
C THR A 60 -10.53 -2.90 7.67
N ILE A 61 -10.54 -1.91 6.76
CA ILE A 61 -9.68 -0.73 6.83
C ILE A 61 -10.53 0.54 6.85
N THR A 62 -10.01 1.57 7.50
CA THR A 62 -10.61 2.91 7.59
C THR A 62 -9.73 3.94 6.90
N PRO A 63 -10.29 5.06 6.40
CA PRO A 63 -9.49 6.18 5.92
C PRO A 63 -8.45 6.63 6.95
N GLY A 64 -7.20 6.80 6.51
CA GLY A 64 -6.08 7.15 7.40
C GLY A 64 -5.44 5.99 8.17
N GLN A 65 -5.97 4.77 8.06
CA GLN A 65 -5.37 3.60 8.70
C GLN A 65 -4.15 3.09 7.92
N CYS A 66 -3.10 2.72 8.67
CA CYS A 66 -1.93 2.06 8.11
C CYS A 66 -2.24 0.60 7.76
N ILE A 67 -1.93 0.22 6.52
CA ILE A 67 -2.05 -1.15 6.03
C ILE A 67 -0.65 -1.81 6.08
N PRO A 68 -0.45 -2.88 6.85
CA PRO A 68 0.85 -3.53 6.94
C PRO A 68 1.22 -4.20 5.61
N TYR A 69 2.50 -4.20 5.25
CA TYR A 69 3.02 -4.93 4.09
C TYR A 69 4.41 -5.50 4.40
N SER A 70 4.89 -6.46 3.57
CA SER A 70 6.13 -7.21 3.85
C SER A 70 7.19 -7.14 2.74
N PHE A 71 6.96 -6.36 1.69
CA PHE A 71 7.96 -6.12 0.64
C PHE A 71 9.16 -5.34 1.18
N LYS A 72 10.37 -5.79 0.85
CA LYS A 72 11.64 -5.25 1.41
C LYS A 72 12.69 -4.87 0.36
N ALA A 73 12.51 -5.24 -0.91
CA ALA A 73 13.50 -5.07 -1.96
C ALA A 73 13.36 -3.71 -2.66
N PHE A 74 13.21 -2.63 -1.88
CA PHE A 74 13.16 -1.29 -2.44
C PHE A 74 14.56 -0.80 -2.81
N GLU A 75 14.64 -0.10 -3.93
CA GLU A 75 15.82 0.58 -4.42
C GLU A 75 15.71 2.09 -4.17
N SER A 76 16.85 2.72 -3.93
CA SER A 76 16.90 4.17 -3.70
C SER A 76 16.56 4.93 -4.98
N ASN A 77 15.70 5.94 -4.88
CA ASN A 77 15.22 6.81 -5.95
C ASN A 77 14.44 6.12 -7.09
N ALA A 78 14.13 4.84 -6.96
CA ALA A 78 13.21 4.17 -7.89
C ALA A 78 11.76 4.62 -7.66
N LEU A 79 10.97 4.70 -8.73
CA LEU A 79 9.56 5.06 -8.68
C LEU A 79 8.69 3.81 -8.50
N TYR A 80 8.02 3.74 -7.36
CA TYR A 80 7.08 2.68 -7.02
C TYR A 80 5.66 3.24 -7.02
N THR A 81 4.69 2.36 -7.21
CA THR A 81 3.27 2.64 -7.04
C THR A 81 2.69 1.62 -6.09
N VAL A 82 1.98 2.07 -5.07
CA VAL A 82 1.14 1.20 -4.25
C VAL A 82 -0.27 1.22 -4.81
N VAL A 83 -0.87 0.04 -4.99
CA VAL A 83 -2.24 -0.12 -5.46
C VAL A 83 -3.05 -0.86 -4.40
N ILE A 84 -4.18 -0.28 -3.99
CA ILE A 84 -5.09 -0.84 -2.99
C ILE A 84 -6.44 -1.04 -3.64
N SER A 85 -7.01 -2.23 -3.50
CA SER A 85 -8.39 -2.51 -3.90
C SER A 85 -9.25 -2.76 -2.67
N THR A 86 -10.42 -2.12 -2.65
CA THR A 86 -11.40 -2.23 -1.57
C THR A 86 -12.80 -2.48 -2.12
N VAL A 87 -13.70 -3.00 -1.29
CA VAL A 87 -15.15 -3.03 -1.54
C VAL A 87 -15.88 -2.47 -0.31
N ASP A 88 -17.08 -1.94 -0.50
CA ASP A 88 -17.99 -1.71 0.62
C ASP A 88 -18.38 -3.08 1.22
N PRO A 89 -18.31 -3.27 2.55
CA PRO A 89 -18.75 -4.50 3.19
C PRO A 89 -20.19 -4.92 2.86
N GLN A 90 -21.06 -3.97 2.50
CA GLN A 90 -22.48 -4.22 2.19
C GLN A 90 -22.78 -4.33 0.68
N ASP A 91 -21.79 -4.05 -0.18
CA ASP A 91 -21.95 -4.06 -1.63
C ASP A 91 -20.66 -4.61 -2.27
N ALA A 92 -20.68 -5.89 -2.63
CA ALA A 92 -19.52 -6.56 -3.23
C ALA A 92 -19.16 -6.02 -4.62
N ASP A 93 -20.11 -5.40 -5.32
CA ASP A 93 -19.91 -4.84 -6.66
C ASP A 93 -19.29 -3.43 -6.60
N SER A 94 -19.27 -2.80 -5.42
CA SER A 94 -18.68 -1.48 -5.17
C SER A 94 -17.14 -1.45 -5.13
N LYS A 95 -16.48 -2.24 -5.99
CA LYS A 95 -15.02 -2.32 -6.03
C LYS A 95 -14.41 -0.95 -6.35
N ARG A 96 -13.49 -0.51 -5.49
CA ARG A 96 -12.69 0.71 -5.66
C ARG A 96 -11.22 0.38 -5.74
N PHE A 97 -10.49 1.24 -6.45
CA PHE A 97 -9.05 1.17 -6.61
C PHE A 97 -8.43 2.50 -6.20
N TRP A 98 -7.36 2.41 -5.43
CA TRP A 98 -6.55 3.53 -4.98
C TRP A 98 -5.13 3.27 -5.42
N GLN A 99 -4.46 4.28 -5.94
CA GLN A 99 -3.05 4.16 -6.25
C GLN A 99 -2.32 5.42 -5.83
N ARG A 100 -1.06 5.27 -5.44
CA ARG A 100 -0.19 6.41 -5.18
C ARG A 100 1.25 6.05 -5.52
N SER A 101 1.94 6.96 -6.20
CA SER A 101 3.34 6.78 -6.54
C SER A 101 4.25 7.42 -5.51
N PHE A 102 5.37 6.77 -5.22
CA PHE A 102 6.38 7.22 -4.28
C PHE A 102 7.77 6.72 -4.67
N SER A 103 8.79 7.44 -4.22
CA SER A 103 10.17 7.01 -4.24
C SER A 103 10.74 7.02 -2.83
N LEU A 104 11.79 6.25 -2.59
CA LEU A 104 12.46 6.18 -1.30
C LEU A 104 13.90 6.63 -1.43
N LYS A 105 14.40 7.41 -0.49
CA LYS A 105 15.84 7.63 -0.32
C LYS A 105 16.37 6.64 0.70
N ILE A 106 17.25 5.74 0.27
CA ILE A 106 17.83 4.68 1.10
C ILE A 106 19.33 4.90 1.25
N SER A 107 19.86 4.78 2.47
CA SER A 107 21.30 4.76 2.78
C SER A 107 21.58 3.65 3.79
N ASP A 108 22.62 2.86 3.57
CA ASP A 108 23.03 1.76 4.46
C ASP A 108 21.88 0.78 4.82
N GLY A 109 21.00 0.52 3.85
CA GLY A 109 19.82 -0.34 4.03
C GLY A 109 18.70 0.28 4.87
N GLN A 110 18.79 1.56 5.22
CA GLN A 110 17.76 2.29 5.96
C GLN A 110 17.05 3.30 5.07
N ILE A 111 15.72 3.36 5.18
CA ILE A 111 14.90 4.40 4.55
C ILE A 111 15.14 5.71 5.32
N LEU A 112 15.77 6.67 4.64
CA LEU A 112 16.00 8.01 5.17
C LEU A 112 14.82 8.93 4.91
N GLN A 113 14.17 8.78 3.74
CA GLN A 113 13.11 9.68 3.30
C GLN A 113 12.14 8.96 2.38
N VAL A 114 10.87 9.36 2.49
CA VAL A 114 9.82 9.02 1.53
C VAL A 114 9.60 10.27 0.68
N ILE A 115 9.65 10.10 -0.63
CA ILE A 115 9.45 11.15 -1.61
C ILE A 115 8.12 10.80 -2.28
N ALA A 116 7.01 11.35 -1.78
CA ALA A 116 5.74 11.21 -2.47
C ALA A 116 5.83 11.92 -3.82
N SER A 117 5.41 11.24 -4.89
CA SER A 117 5.12 11.94 -6.14
C SER A 117 3.87 12.78 -5.89
N ALA A 118 3.91 14.06 -6.25
CA ALA A 118 2.67 14.81 -6.45
C ALA A 118 1.89 14.12 -7.59
N GLU A 119 0.61 13.85 -7.36
CA GLU A 119 -0.35 13.64 -8.45
C GLU A 119 -0.66 14.98 -9.11
#